data_AF-A0A7C3GDE8-F1
#
_entry.id   AF-A0A7C3GDE8-F1
#
_cell.length_a   1.000
_cell.length_b   1.000
_cell.length_c   1.000
_cell.angle_alpha   90.00
_cell.angle_beta   90.00
_cell.angle_gamma   90.00
#
_symmetry.space_group_name_H-M   'P 1'
#
loop_
_entity.id
_entity.type
_entity.pdbx_description
1 polymer ?
#
loop_
_entity_poly.entity_id
_entity_poly.type
_entity_poly.pdbx_seq_one_letter_code
_entity_poly.pdbx_strand_id
1 'polypeptide(L)'
;KRKSQKSFVEKYELKAGAIIVALSALLSLGWWQLLAADALFNYPWVQKAIPWIILAFAVYVLQFSKFPRKTQSNILRALTHTTALTVAFLLFWDWFNWLHLDISWYQKRTFFTGQAGIVFLILTLACSPLITLFGWSALNALKKPLGNYSFFFIVIHLFLFTIDYSDFGQNILAAFQEAILKKYALVGLSAFLLLIPLAATSNKWSQKKLGKKWKKLHRLVYLIAVLASVHYIWVHFSKLALAKPITFAIIIAFLLFLRVNTIKTAIRNFKRKRRSTQRAAA
;
A
#
# COMPACT_ATOMS: atom_id res chain seq x y z
N LYS A 1 37.36 12.74 -7.02
CA LYS A 1 36.52 11.55 -6.65
C LYS A 1 35.40 11.80 -5.63
N ARG A 2 35.60 12.48 -4.47
CA ARG A 2 34.53 12.73 -3.47
C ARG A 2 33.41 13.69 -3.95
N LYS A 3 33.74 14.72 -4.75
CA LYS A 3 32.75 15.69 -5.30
C LYS A 3 31.78 15.07 -6.33
N SER A 4 32.25 14.22 -7.25
CA SER A 4 31.37 13.57 -8.24
C SER A 4 30.48 12.47 -7.64
N GLN A 5 30.92 11.85 -6.54
CA GLN A 5 30.10 10.89 -5.80
C GLN A 5 28.99 11.58 -4.98
N LYS A 6 29.25 12.81 -4.48
CA LYS A 6 28.24 13.67 -3.84
C LYS A 6 27.16 14.12 -4.83
N SER A 7 27.55 14.64 -6.00
CA SER A 7 26.58 15.10 -7.01
C SER A 7 25.77 13.96 -7.62
N PHE A 8 26.36 12.76 -7.73
CA PHE A 8 25.62 11.56 -8.11
C PHE A 8 24.57 11.23 -7.05
N VAL A 9 24.92 11.11 -5.77
CA VAL A 9 23.98 10.80 -4.68
C VAL A 9 22.84 11.82 -4.60
N GLU A 10 23.14 13.13 -4.68
CA GLU A 10 22.12 14.19 -4.74
C GLU A 10 21.13 14.00 -5.89
N LYS A 11 21.61 13.65 -7.09
CA LYS A 11 20.77 13.45 -8.28
C LYS A 11 19.82 12.24 -8.15
N TYR A 12 20.19 11.20 -7.39
CA TYR A 12 19.29 10.05 -7.15
C TYR A 12 18.34 10.29 -5.97
N GLU A 13 18.74 11.09 -4.98
CA GLU A 13 17.84 11.47 -3.88
C GLU A 13 16.74 12.44 -4.34
N LEU A 14 17.04 13.37 -5.26
CA LEU A 14 16.04 14.21 -5.95
C LEU A 14 15.00 13.37 -6.73
N LYS A 15 15.44 12.32 -7.43
CA LYS A 15 14.55 11.42 -8.18
C LYS A 15 13.72 10.51 -7.26
N ALA A 16 14.24 10.16 -6.08
CA ALA A 16 13.50 9.42 -5.06
C ALA A 16 12.40 10.29 -4.43
N GLY A 17 12.67 11.59 -4.21
CA GLY A 17 11.67 12.59 -3.80
C GLY A 17 10.49 12.65 -4.77
N ALA A 18 10.74 12.66 -6.08
CA ALA A 18 9.68 12.62 -7.09
C ALA A 18 8.80 11.35 -7.03
N ILE A 19 9.36 10.21 -6.59
CA ILE A 19 8.59 8.96 -6.42
C ILE A 19 7.80 8.97 -5.10
N ILE A 20 8.31 9.61 -4.05
CA ILE A 20 7.50 9.90 -2.86
C ILE A 20 6.32 10.77 -3.26
N VAL A 21 6.55 11.85 -4.03
CA VAL A 21 5.48 12.69 -4.59
C VAL A 21 4.51 11.84 -5.40
N ALA A 22 4.98 10.91 -6.24
CA ALA A 22 4.08 10.04 -7.00
C ALA A 22 3.30 9.03 -6.13
N LEU A 23 3.92 8.43 -5.12
CA LEU A 23 3.28 7.44 -4.22
C LEU A 23 2.33 8.10 -3.21
N SER A 24 2.70 9.29 -2.73
CA SER A 24 1.86 10.13 -1.88
C SER A 24 0.76 10.81 -2.69
N ALA A 25 0.99 11.13 -3.96
CA ALA A 25 -0.05 11.56 -4.90
C ALA A 25 -1.01 10.42 -5.27
N LEU A 26 -0.51 9.18 -5.44
CA LEU A 26 -1.35 8.00 -5.67
C LEU A 26 -2.19 7.65 -4.43
N LEU A 27 -1.58 7.77 -3.25
CA LEU A 27 -2.31 7.71 -1.99
C LEU A 27 -3.33 8.84 -1.94
N SER A 28 -2.91 10.10 -2.14
CA SER A 28 -3.79 11.26 -2.02
C SER A 28 -4.90 11.26 -3.07
N LEU A 29 -4.70 10.74 -4.28
CA LEU A 29 -5.72 10.59 -5.33
C LEU A 29 -6.73 9.48 -5.01
N GLY A 30 -6.32 8.42 -4.31
CA GLY A 30 -7.23 7.39 -3.78
C GLY A 30 -8.01 7.89 -2.56
N TRP A 31 -7.34 8.62 -1.66
CA TRP A 31 -7.92 9.31 -0.50
C TRP A 31 -8.86 10.45 -0.93
N TRP A 32 -8.53 11.13 -2.04
CA TRP A 32 -9.30 12.20 -2.65
C TRP A 32 -10.70 11.72 -3.05
N GLN A 33 -10.85 10.50 -3.53
CA GLN A 33 -12.17 9.96 -3.89
C GLN A 33 -13.09 9.70 -2.68
N LEU A 34 -12.54 9.59 -1.47
CA LEU A 34 -13.32 9.49 -0.23
C LEU A 34 -13.65 10.85 0.36
N LEU A 35 -12.66 11.75 0.36
CA LEU A 35 -12.82 13.11 0.87
C LEU A 35 -13.65 13.99 -0.06
N ALA A 36 -13.59 13.77 -1.38
CA ALA A 36 -14.42 14.48 -2.35
C ALA A 36 -15.89 14.05 -2.33
N ALA A 37 -16.23 12.95 -1.64
CA ALA A 37 -17.61 12.58 -1.36
C ALA A 37 -18.18 13.39 -0.18
N ASP A 38 -17.34 14.00 0.66
CA ASP A 38 -17.75 14.91 1.71
C ASP A 38 -17.86 16.34 1.18
N ALA A 39 -18.96 17.03 1.51
CA ALA A 39 -19.25 18.41 1.12
C ALA A 39 -18.12 19.41 1.45
N LEU A 40 -17.21 19.04 2.37
CA LEU A 40 -16.08 19.84 2.84
C LEU A 40 -15.07 20.21 1.72
N PHE A 41 -14.94 19.42 0.66
CA PHE A 41 -13.99 19.69 -0.43
C PHE A 41 -14.57 20.46 -1.61
N ASN A 42 -15.90 20.62 -1.68
CA ASN A 42 -16.55 21.50 -2.66
C ASN A 42 -16.52 22.98 -2.23
N TYR A 43 -16.04 23.28 -1.02
CA TYR A 43 -15.89 24.67 -0.59
C TYR A 43 -14.82 25.37 -1.43
N PRO A 44 -15.12 26.56 -1.99
CA PRO A 44 -14.20 27.30 -2.86
C PRO A 44 -12.84 27.59 -2.23
N TRP A 45 -12.77 27.75 -0.90
CA TRP A 45 -11.52 28.00 -0.18
C TRP A 45 -10.62 26.75 -0.12
N VAL A 46 -11.19 25.55 -0.03
CA VAL A 46 -10.43 24.29 -0.08
C VAL A 46 -9.83 24.10 -1.46
N GLN A 47 -10.62 24.32 -2.51
CA GLN A 47 -10.16 24.25 -3.90
C GLN A 47 -9.01 25.23 -4.17
N LYS A 48 -9.07 26.45 -3.61
CA LYS A 48 -8.00 27.44 -3.68
C LYS A 48 -6.77 27.07 -2.83
N ALA A 49 -6.92 26.31 -1.76
CA ALA A 49 -5.83 25.88 -0.89
C ALA A 49 -5.04 24.68 -1.48
N ILE A 50 -5.67 23.84 -2.30
CA ILE A 50 -5.05 22.62 -2.87
C ILE A 50 -3.73 22.88 -3.59
N PRO A 51 -3.60 23.85 -4.52
CA PRO A 51 -2.33 24.09 -5.20
C PRO A 51 -1.20 24.45 -4.23
N TRP A 52 -1.51 25.21 -3.18
CA TRP A 52 -0.55 25.60 -2.16
C TRP A 52 -0.16 24.45 -1.24
N ILE A 53 -1.11 23.56 -0.90
CA ILE A 53 -0.84 22.33 -0.15
C ILE A 53 0.07 21.41 -0.97
N ILE A 54 -0.22 21.23 -2.26
CA ILE A 54 0.61 20.44 -3.18
C ILE A 54 2.01 21.05 -3.31
N LEU A 55 2.12 22.37 -3.43
CA LEU A 55 3.39 23.08 -3.54
C LEU A 55 4.21 22.99 -2.25
N ALA A 56 3.60 23.25 -1.09
CA ALA A 56 4.25 23.11 0.21
C ALA A 56 4.72 21.67 0.46
N PHE A 57 3.90 20.70 0.06
CA PHE A 57 4.26 19.29 0.11
C PHE A 57 5.43 18.96 -0.83
N ALA A 58 5.42 19.46 -2.07
CA ALA A 58 6.51 19.28 -3.02
C ALA A 58 7.84 19.88 -2.50
N VAL A 59 7.80 21.10 -1.93
CA VAL A 59 8.95 21.75 -1.30
C VAL A 59 9.47 20.95 -0.12
N TYR A 60 8.58 20.46 0.75
CA TYR A 60 8.94 19.61 1.87
C TYR A 60 9.62 18.31 1.41
N VAL A 61 9.11 17.67 0.35
CA VAL A 61 9.70 16.45 -0.21
C VAL A 61 11.08 16.71 -0.83
N LEU A 62 11.30 17.88 -1.45
CA LEU A 62 12.62 18.26 -1.96
C LEU A 62 13.65 18.49 -0.84
N GLN A 63 13.20 18.94 0.32
CA GLN A 63 14.05 19.11 1.50
C GLN A 63 14.19 17.83 2.33
N PHE A 64 13.30 16.85 2.13
CA PHE A 64 13.24 15.60 2.89
C PHE A 64 14.55 14.80 2.82
N SER A 65 15.22 14.82 1.66
CA SER A 65 16.52 14.17 1.44
C SER A 65 17.63 14.73 2.34
N LYS A 66 17.52 15.99 2.77
CA LYS A 66 18.53 16.66 3.62
C LYS A 66 18.54 16.15 5.06
N PHE A 67 17.46 15.52 5.53
CA PHE A 67 17.40 15.02 6.89
C PHE A 67 18.22 13.74 7.11
N PRO A 68 18.73 13.49 8.33
CA PRO A 68 19.35 12.21 8.68
C PRO A 68 18.40 11.03 8.43
N ARG A 69 18.94 9.89 7.99
CA ARG A 69 18.16 8.68 7.66
C ARG A 69 17.23 8.19 8.78
N LYS A 70 17.63 8.34 10.04
CA LYS A 70 16.81 8.00 11.22
C LYS A 70 15.57 8.90 11.29
N THR A 71 15.77 10.20 11.11
CA THR A 71 14.69 11.21 11.05
C THR A 71 13.77 10.94 9.88
N GLN A 72 14.31 10.70 8.67
CA GLN A 72 13.51 10.32 7.50
C GLN A 72 12.63 9.10 7.79
N SER A 73 13.20 8.04 8.38
CA SER A 73 12.47 6.81 8.72
C SER A 73 11.35 7.06 9.73
N ASN A 74 11.58 7.92 10.72
CA ASN A 74 10.58 8.27 11.73
C ASN A 74 9.44 9.10 11.14
N ILE A 75 9.75 10.10 10.31
CA ILE A 75 8.74 10.92 9.62
C ILE A 75 7.88 10.02 8.73
N LEU A 76 8.49 9.16 7.91
CA LEU A 76 7.76 8.23 7.04
C LEU A 76 6.81 7.32 7.82
N ARG A 77 7.26 6.81 8.98
CA ARG A 77 6.39 6.03 9.88
C ARG A 77 5.26 6.86 10.44
N ALA A 78 5.55 8.04 10.96
CA ALA A 78 4.55 8.95 11.52
C ALA A 78 3.47 9.25 10.48
N LEU A 79 3.86 9.61 9.25
CA LEU A 79 2.93 9.84 8.14
C LEU A 79 2.08 8.61 7.82
N THR A 80 2.70 7.42 7.78
CA THR A 80 1.94 6.18 7.52
C THR A 80 0.91 5.92 8.61
N HIS A 81 1.29 6.14 9.88
CA HIS A 81 0.40 5.95 11.01
C HIS A 81 -0.72 6.99 11.03
N THR A 82 -0.40 8.27 10.85
CA THR A 82 -1.39 9.34 10.86
C THR A 82 -2.39 9.16 9.73
N THR A 83 -1.94 8.90 8.49
CA THR A 83 -2.84 8.66 7.36
C THR A 83 -3.77 7.47 7.63
N ALA A 84 -3.23 6.33 8.07
CA ALA A 84 -4.05 5.15 8.31
C ALA A 84 -5.03 5.34 9.48
N LEU A 85 -4.61 6.03 10.55
CA LEU A 85 -5.46 6.31 11.71
C LEU A 85 -6.55 7.33 11.39
N THR A 86 -6.24 8.40 10.65
CA THR A 86 -7.24 9.35 10.17
C THR A 86 -8.35 8.62 9.42
N VAL A 87 -7.98 7.64 8.61
CA VAL A 87 -8.95 6.91 7.78
C VAL A 87 -9.77 5.94 8.61
N ALA A 88 -9.13 5.22 9.53
CA ALA A 88 -9.84 4.38 10.48
C ALA A 88 -10.81 5.21 11.33
N PHE A 89 -10.40 6.42 11.73
CA PHE A 89 -11.23 7.36 12.48
C PHE A 89 -12.41 7.86 11.64
N LEU A 90 -12.21 8.24 10.38
CA LEU A 90 -13.31 8.64 9.49
C LEU A 90 -14.31 7.49 9.28
N LEU A 91 -13.84 6.26 9.06
CA LEU A 91 -14.71 5.09 8.95
C LEU A 91 -15.49 4.83 10.25
N PHE A 92 -14.83 4.96 11.39
CA PHE A 92 -15.46 4.78 12.70
C PHE A 92 -16.48 5.88 12.99
N TRP A 93 -16.14 7.11 12.64
CA TRP A 93 -17.03 8.25 12.81
C TRP A 93 -18.27 8.10 11.93
N ASP A 94 -18.07 7.79 10.65
CA ASP A 94 -19.16 7.50 9.74
C ASP A 94 -20.05 6.38 10.29
N TRP A 95 -19.48 5.27 10.75
CA TRP A 95 -20.26 4.16 11.33
C TRP A 95 -21.16 4.61 12.49
N PHE A 96 -20.66 5.46 13.40
CA PHE A 96 -21.44 5.94 14.55
C PHE A 96 -22.52 6.96 14.15
N ASN A 97 -22.22 7.82 13.17
CA ASN A 97 -23.19 8.77 12.61
C ASN A 97 -24.29 8.12 11.78
N TRP A 98 -23.95 7.02 11.10
CA TRP A 98 -24.81 6.36 10.10
C TRP A 98 -25.64 5.22 10.68
N LEU A 99 -25.93 5.21 11.98
CA LEU A 99 -26.79 4.20 12.60
C LEU A 99 -28.22 4.13 12.00
N HIS A 100 -28.55 4.89 10.95
CA HIS A 100 -29.90 5.06 10.40
C HIS A 100 -30.11 4.83 8.89
N LEU A 101 -29.12 4.54 8.03
CA LEU A 101 -29.42 4.47 6.57
C LEU A 101 -28.69 3.37 5.78
N ASP A 102 -29.45 2.80 4.83
CA ASP A 102 -29.20 1.91 3.68
C ASP A 102 -28.06 0.84 3.63
N ILE A 103 -28.39 -0.30 3.00
CA ILE A 103 -27.45 -1.39 2.60
C ILE A 103 -26.33 -0.87 1.68
N SER A 104 -26.54 0.26 0.98
CA SER A 104 -25.58 0.81 0.02
C SER A 104 -24.31 1.34 0.69
N TRP A 105 -24.36 1.79 1.95
CA TRP A 105 -23.19 2.25 2.70
C TRP A 105 -22.21 1.11 2.99
N TYR A 106 -22.70 -0.03 3.49
CA TYR A 106 -21.86 -1.19 3.80
C TYR A 106 -21.14 -1.70 2.56
N GLN A 107 -21.85 -1.77 1.43
CA GLN A 107 -21.25 -2.14 0.15
C GLN A 107 -20.14 -1.16 -0.26
N LYS A 108 -20.41 0.15 -0.23
CA LYS A 108 -19.40 1.19 -0.57
C LYS A 108 -18.17 1.10 0.33
N ARG A 109 -18.35 0.96 1.65
CA ARG A 109 -17.23 0.85 2.61
C ARG A 109 -16.49 -0.49 2.50
N THR A 110 -17.17 -1.57 2.15
CA THR A 110 -16.56 -2.86 1.85
C THR A 110 -15.62 -2.74 0.64
N PHE A 111 -16.07 -2.15 -0.47
CA PHE A 111 -15.21 -1.90 -1.63
C PHE A 111 -14.01 -1.03 -1.28
N PHE A 112 -14.25 0.04 -0.53
CA PHE A 112 -13.21 0.97 -0.14
C PHE A 112 -12.12 0.31 0.73
N THR A 113 -12.50 -0.40 1.79
CA THR A 113 -11.55 -1.05 2.70
C THR A 113 -10.77 -2.17 2.01
N GLY A 114 -11.39 -2.88 1.05
CA GLY A 114 -10.69 -3.82 0.18
C GLY A 114 -9.64 -3.13 -0.70
N GLN A 115 -9.98 -1.99 -1.30
CA GLN A 115 -9.04 -1.16 -2.06
C GLN A 115 -7.90 -0.64 -1.19
N ALA A 116 -8.18 -0.13 0.01
CA ALA A 116 -7.15 0.28 0.96
C ALA A 116 -6.18 -0.86 1.27
N GLY A 117 -6.71 -2.06 1.55
CA GLY A 117 -5.92 -3.27 1.80
C GLY A 117 -4.91 -3.59 0.69
N ILE A 118 -5.36 -3.56 -0.58
CA ILE A 118 -4.47 -3.83 -1.74
C ILE A 118 -3.50 -2.67 -2.01
N VAL A 119 -3.86 -1.40 -1.78
CA VAL A 119 -2.94 -0.26 -1.87
C VAL A 119 -1.79 -0.42 -0.88
N PHE A 120 -2.09 -0.68 0.40
CA PHE A 120 -1.07 -0.91 1.42
C PHE A 120 -0.18 -2.13 1.10
N LEU A 121 -0.74 -3.17 0.49
CA LEU A 121 0.01 -4.33 0.01
C LEU A 121 0.98 -3.95 -1.12
N ILE A 122 0.51 -3.20 -2.11
CA ILE A 122 1.34 -2.69 -3.23
C ILE A 122 2.48 -1.83 -2.70
N LEU A 123 2.21 -0.90 -1.78
CA LEU A 123 3.23 -0.05 -1.18
C LEU A 123 4.28 -0.88 -0.43
N THR A 124 3.85 -1.89 0.32
CA THR A 124 4.75 -2.85 0.98
C THR A 124 5.63 -3.59 -0.04
N LEU A 125 5.05 -4.01 -1.16
CA LEU A 125 5.77 -4.67 -2.25
C LEU A 125 6.74 -3.73 -2.95
N ALA A 126 6.40 -2.45 -3.09
CA ALA A 126 7.19 -1.42 -3.76
C ALA A 126 8.46 -1.02 -2.98
N CYS A 127 8.45 -1.07 -1.64
CA CYS A 127 9.63 -0.65 -0.85
C CYS A 127 10.94 -1.34 -1.30
N SER A 128 10.93 -2.66 -1.56
CA SER A 128 12.15 -3.40 -1.93
C SER A 128 12.73 -3.05 -3.31
N PRO A 129 11.96 -3.06 -4.41
CA PRO A 129 12.47 -2.63 -5.71
C PRO A 129 12.90 -1.16 -5.69
N LEU A 130 12.19 -0.28 -4.99
CA LEU A 130 12.60 1.12 -4.84
C LEU A 130 13.96 1.26 -4.13
N ILE A 131 14.19 0.52 -3.05
CA ILE A 131 15.50 0.49 -2.39
C ILE A 131 16.59 -0.03 -3.33
N THR A 132 16.29 -1.04 -4.16
CA THR A 132 17.28 -1.63 -5.08
C THR A 132 17.62 -0.69 -6.24
N LEU A 133 16.61 0.01 -6.77
CA LEU A 133 16.73 0.93 -7.90
C LEU A 133 17.31 2.30 -7.48
N PHE A 134 16.98 2.80 -6.28
CA PHE A 134 17.35 4.15 -5.86
C PHE A 134 18.35 4.18 -4.69
N GLY A 135 18.54 3.08 -3.96
CA GLY A 135 19.47 3.00 -2.83
C GLY A 135 18.95 3.61 -1.54
N TRP A 136 17.68 4.02 -1.49
CA TRP A 136 17.12 4.76 -0.37
C TRP A 136 16.63 3.84 0.76
N SER A 137 17.54 3.49 1.66
CA SER A 137 17.32 2.49 2.71
C SER A 137 16.30 2.88 3.79
N ALA A 138 15.92 4.16 3.90
CA ALA A 138 14.90 4.62 4.85
C ALA A 138 13.54 3.95 4.62
N LEU A 139 13.23 3.58 3.36
CA LEU A 139 12.01 2.84 3.00
C LEU A 139 11.89 1.47 3.67
N ASN A 140 12.98 0.89 4.18
CA ASN A 140 12.88 -0.36 4.97
C ASN A 140 12.04 -0.18 6.24
N ALA A 141 12.01 1.04 6.78
CA ALA A 141 11.24 1.36 7.97
C ALA A 141 9.73 1.28 7.76
N LEU A 142 9.27 1.35 6.49
CA LEU A 142 7.87 1.35 6.09
C LEU A 142 7.28 -0.04 5.83
N LYS A 143 8.12 -1.04 5.51
CA LYS A 143 7.65 -2.38 5.12
C LYS A 143 6.73 -3.02 6.15
N LYS A 144 7.10 -2.92 7.43
CA LYS A 144 6.31 -3.47 8.54
C LYS A 144 4.99 -2.71 8.73
N PRO A 145 4.98 -1.37 8.96
CA PRO A 145 3.72 -0.66 9.18
C PRO A 145 2.77 -0.79 7.99
N LEU A 146 3.25 -0.64 6.75
CA LEU A 146 2.40 -0.80 5.56
C LEU A 146 1.77 -2.20 5.47
N GLY A 147 2.54 -3.26 5.73
CA GLY A 147 2.02 -4.63 5.72
C GLY A 147 0.98 -4.87 6.83
N ASN A 148 1.21 -4.30 8.01
CA ASN A 148 0.26 -4.38 9.12
C ASN A 148 -1.03 -3.60 8.81
N TYR A 149 -0.95 -2.45 8.17
CA TYR A 149 -2.13 -1.69 7.75
C TYR A 149 -2.90 -2.37 6.63
N SER A 150 -2.21 -3.05 5.70
CA SER A 150 -2.88 -3.94 4.74
C SER A 150 -3.73 -4.98 5.45
N PHE A 151 -3.17 -5.69 6.45
CA PHE A 151 -3.93 -6.64 7.26
C PHE A 151 -5.09 -5.99 8.01
N PHE A 152 -4.86 -4.85 8.66
CA PHE A 152 -5.89 -4.11 9.40
C PHE A 152 -7.10 -3.75 8.53
N PHE A 153 -6.88 -3.16 7.35
CA PHE A 153 -7.98 -2.81 6.44
C PHE A 153 -8.68 -4.03 5.86
N ILE A 154 -7.97 -5.15 5.64
CA ILE A 154 -8.61 -6.40 5.21
C ILE A 154 -9.46 -7.03 6.32
N VAL A 155 -9.09 -6.89 7.59
CA VAL A 155 -9.96 -7.29 8.73
C VAL A 155 -11.24 -6.47 8.73
N ILE A 156 -11.14 -5.14 8.55
CA ILE A 156 -12.33 -4.27 8.43
C ILE A 156 -13.16 -4.66 7.20
N HIS A 157 -12.53 -4.92 6.06
CA HIS A 157 -13.20 -5.38 4.85
C HIS A 157 -14.02 -6.65 5.08
N LEU A 158 -13.43 -7.66 5.74
CA LEU A 158 -14.13 -8.90 6.07
C LEU A 158 -15.25 -8.67 7.09
N PHE A 159 -15.03 -7.80 8.08
CA PHE A 159 -16.04 -7.42 9.06
C PHE A 159 -17.26 -6.77 8.40
N LEU A 160 -17.04 -5.79 7.52
CA LEU A 160 -18.12 -5.12 6.78
C LEU A 160 -18.83 -6.07 5.82
N PHE A 161 -18.10 -6.95 5.12
CA PHE A 161 -18.69 -8.00 4.30
C PHE A 161 -19.60 -8.91 5.13
N THR A 162 -19.15 -9.37 6.30
CA THR A 162 -19.98 -10.25 7.14
C THR A 162 -21.24 -9.53 7.61
N ILE A 163 -21.16 -8.26 8.02
CA ILE A 163 -22.35 -7.48 8.44
C ILE A 163 -23.34 -7.32 7.28
N ASP A 164 -22.86 -6.95 6.10
CA ASP A 164 -23.68 -6.73 4.89
C ASP A 164 -24.46 -8.00 4.50
N TYR A 165 -23.78 -9.15 4.48
CA TYR A 165 -24.37 -10.41 4.03
C TYR A 165 -25.04 -11.26 5.12
N SER A 166 -24.93 -10.86 6.40
CA SER A 166 -25.61 -11.54 7.51
C SER A 166 -26.90 -10.84 7.95
N ASP A 167 -27.36 -9.84 7.19
CA ASP A 167 -28.45 -8.96 7.57
C ASP A 167 -28.24 -8.39 8.99
N PHE A 168 -27.11 -7.69 9.16
CA PHE A 168 -26.70 -7.10 10.45
C PHE A 168 -26.53 -8.11 11.60
N GLY A 169 -26.09 -9.32 11.28
CA GLY A 169 -25.79 -10.38 12.26
C GLY A 169 -26.97 -11.29 12.59
N GLN A 170 -28.14 -11.08 11.98
CA GLN A 170 -29.32 -11.93 12.18
C GLN A 170 -29.13 -13.34 11.61
N ASN A 171 -28.33 -13.46 10.53
CA ASN A 171 -28.07 -14.75 9.90
C ASN A 171 -26.60 -14.88 9.45
N ILE A 172 -25.71 -15.18 10.40
CA ILE A 172 -24.28 -15.43 10.11
C ILE A 172 -24.09 -16.60 9.13
N LEU A 173 -24.99 -17.60 9.16
CA LEU A 173 -24.93 -18.74 8.26
C LEU A 173 -25.12 -18.31 6.80
N ALA A 174 -25.97 -17.30 6.53
CA ALA A 174 -26.15 -16.73 5.20
C ALA A 174 -24.84 -16.09 4.66
N ALA A 175 -24.12 -15.32 5.50
CA ALA A 175 -22.83 -14.76 5.10
C ALA A 175 -21.78 -15.83 4.78
N PHE A 176 -21.79 -16.94 5.53
CA PHE A 176 -20.88 -18.07 5.28
C PHE A 176 -21.25 -18.83 4.00
N GLN A 177 -22.54 -19.08 3.77
CA GLN A 177 -23.03 -19.68 2.52
C GLN A 177 -22.65 -18.83 1.32
N GLU A 178 -22.84 -17.52 1.40
CA GLU A 178 -22.46 -16.59 0.33
C GLU A 178 -20.96 -16.65 0.02
N ALA A 179 -20.12 -16.70 1.07
CA ALA A 179 -18.67 -16.80 0.93
C ALA A 179 -18.23 -18.09 0.21
N ILE A 180 -18.96 -19.19 0.41
CA ILE A 180 -18.69 -20.49 -0.23
C ILE A 180 -19.24 -20.53 -1.66
N LEU A 181 -20.46 -20.05 -1.87
CA LEU A 181 -21.15 -20.12 -3.16
C LEU A 181 -20.48 -19.21 -4.20
N LYS A 182 -19.84 -18.11 -3.76
CA LYS A 182 -19.17 -17.17 -4.66
C LYS A 182 -17.67 -17.45 -4.76
N LYS A 183 -17.24 -17.93 -5.93
CA LYS A 183 -15.83 -18.22 -6.25
C LYS A 183 -14.88 -17.07 -5.91
N TYR A 184 -15.31 -15.82 -6.11
CA TYR A 184 -14.48 -14.66 -5.77
C TYR A 184 -14.28 -14.49 -4.26
N ALA A 185 -15.30 -14.77 -3.44
CA ALA A 185 -15.19 -14.64 -1.99
C ALA A 185 -14.21 -15.68 -1.42
N LEU A 186 -14.23 -16.92 -1.93
CA LEU A 186 -13.26 -17.96 -1.57
C LEU A 186 -11.81 -17.57 -1.85
N VAL A 187 -11.53 -16.92 -2.98
CA VAL A 187 -10.18 -16.42 -3.31
C VAL A 187 -9.75 -15.33 -2.32
N GLY A 188 -10.66 -14.41 -1.99
CA GLY A 188 -10.43 -13.37 -0.99
C GLY A 188 -10.15 -13.94 0.41
N LEU A 189 -10.98 -14.90 0.85
CA LEU A 189 -10.81 -15.60 2.12
C LEU A 189 -9.48 -16.36 2.17
N SER A 190 -9.10 -17.04 1.09
CA SER A 190 -7.81 -17.73 0.99
C SER A 190 -6.63 -16.76 1.14
N ALA A 191 -6.70 -15.59 0.49
CA ALA A 191 -5.68 -14.55 0.65
C ALA A 191 -5.61 -14.04 2.09
N PHE A 192 -6.76 -13.83 2.74
CA PHE A 192 -6.85 -13.41 4.14
C PHE A 192 -6.24 -14.44 5.10
N LEU A 193 -6.59 -15.72 4.95
CA LEU A 193 -6.05 -16.80 5.79
C LEU A 193 -4.52 -16.90 5.70
N LEU A 194 -3.95 -16.69 4.51
CA LEU A 194 -2.50 -16.61 4.33
C LEU A 194 -1.88 -15.34 4.94
N LEU A 195 -2.66 -14.26 5.07
CA LEU A 195 -2.21 -12.99 5.66
C LEU A 195 -2.10 -13.06 7.20
N ILE A 196 -2.95 -13.87 7.86
CA ILE A 196 -2.95 -14.08 9.32
C ILE A 196 -1.56 -14.45 9.87
N PRO A 197 -0.87 -15.51 9.40
CA PRO A 197 0.43 -15.89 9.93
C PRO A 197 1.50 -14.82 9.66
N LEU A 198 1.37 -14.01 8.60
CA LEU A 198 2.28 -12.89 8.33
C LEU A 198 2.10 -11.77 9.35
N ALA A 199 0.85 -11.42 9.67
CA ALA A 199 0.52 -10.42 10.68
C ALA A 199 0.95 -10.87 12.10
N ALA A 200 0.63 -12.11 12.47
CA ALA A 200 1.01 -12.71 13.76
C ALA A 200 2.53 -12.75 13.96
N THR A 201 3.30 -12.99 12.88
CA THR A 201 4.77 -13.05 12.92
C THR A 201 5.46 -11.73 12.57
N SER A 202 4.74 -10.61 12.61
CA SER A 202 5.29 -9.26 12.31
C SER A 202 6.11 -8.65 13.47
N ASN A 203 6.10 -9.27 14.65
CA ASN A 203 6.81 -8.81 15.85
C ASN A 203 8.30 -9.24 15.89
N LYS A 204 9.12 -8.51 16.66
CA LYS A 204 10.57 -8.78 16.78
C LYS A 204 10.85 -10.15 17.39
N TRP A 205 9.98 -10.62 18.29
CA TRP A 205 10.10 -11.91 18.94
C TRP A 205 10.01 -13.06 17.93
N SER A 206 8.99 -13.06 17.07
CA SER A 206 8.79 -14.07 16.02
C SER A 206 9.92 -14.07 15.01
N GLN A 207 10.41 -12.88 14.63
CA GLN A 207 11.57 -12.74 13.74
C GLN A 207 12.81 -13.42 14.31
N LYS A 208 13.08 -13.23 15.61
CA LYS A 208 14.21 -13.89 16.29
C LYS A 208 13.99 -15.41 16.43
N LYS A 209 12.80 -15.83 16.87
CA LYS A 209 12.46 -17.25 17.12
C LYS A 209 12.47 -18.11 15.85
N LEU A 210 11.93 -17.60 14.74
CA LEU A 210 11.79 -18.36 13.48
C LEU A 210 13.03 -18.28 12.58
N GLY A 211 13.91 -17.29 12.79
CA GLY A 211 15.18 -17.14 12.04
C GLY A 211 15.00 -17.21 10.51
N LYS A 212 15.64 -18.19 9.86
CA LYS A 212 15.58 -18.38 8.41
C LYS A 212 14.17 -18.75 7.92
N LYS A 213 13.38 -19.47 8.72
CA LYS A 213 12.01 -19.88 8.37
C LYS A 213 11.07 -18.68 8.26
N TRP A 214 11.32 -17.61 9.03
CA TRP A 214 10.55 -16.36 8.96
C TRP A 214 10.54 -15.77 7.54
N LYS A 215 11.70 -15.76 6.87
CA LYS A 215 11.81 -15.27 5.49
C LYS A 215 11.07 -16.15 4.50
N LYS A 216 10.97 -17.48 4.74
CA LYS A 216 10.20 -18.39 3.88
C LYS A 216 8.70 -18.12 4.05
N LEU A 217 8.24 -17.98 5.30
CA LEU A 217 6.85 -17.63 5.61
C LEU A 217 6.44 -16.30 4.96
N HIS A 218 7.23 -15.25 5.13
CA HIS A 218 6.93 -13.93 4.57
C HIS A 218 7.03 -13.85 3.03
N ARG A 219 7.47 -14.92 2.34
CA ARG A 219 7.32 -15.00 0.87
C ARG A 219 5.88 -15.29 0.43
N LEU A 220 5.01 -15.77 1.33
CA LEU A 220 3.59 -15.94 1.02
C LEU A 220 2.93 -14.63 0.58
N VAL A 221 3.50 -13.47 0.93
CA VAL A 221 3.05 -12.16 0.44
C VAL A 221 2.96 -12.08 -1.09
N TYR A 222 3.76 -12.86 -1.82
CA TYR A 222 3.70 -12.91 -3.28
C TYR A 222 2.46 -13.65 -3.77
N LEU A 223 2.15 -14.80 -3.16
CA LEU A 223 0.94 -15.55 -3.45
C LEU A 223 -0.31 -14.73 -3.06
N ILE A 224 -0.29 -14.12 -1.88
CA ILE A 224 -1.35 -13.22 -1.40
C ILE A 224 -1.61 -12.08 -2.39
N ALA A 225 -0.57 -11.46 -2.94
CA ALA A 225 -0.73 -10.38 -3.91
C ALA A 225 -1.38 -10.84 -5.21
N VAL A 226 -1.07 -12.05 -5.67
CA VAL A 226 -1.73 -12.66 -6.83
C VAL A 226 -3.20 -12.96 -6.51
N LEU A 227 -3.49 -13.60 -5.38
CA LEU A 227 -4.86 -13.92 -4.96
C LEU A 227 -5.70 -12.65 -4.78
N ALA A 228 -5.14 -11.60 -4.15
CA ALA A 228 -5.81 -10.31 -3.99
C ALA A 228 -6.13 -9.65 -5.35
N SER A 229 -5.22 -9.77 -6.32
CA SER A 229 -5.45 -9.25 -7.68
C SER A 229 -6.57 -10.00 -8.38
N VAL A 230 -6.56 -11.34 -8.31
CA VAL A 230 -7.61 -12.20 -8.90
C VAL A 230 -8.96 -11.94 -8.25
N HIS A 231 -9.02 -11.87 -6.92
CA HIS A 231 -10.21 -11.53 -6.17
C HIS A 231 -10.79 -10.18 -6.63
N TYR A 232 -9.95 -9.14 -6.71
CA TYR A 232 -10.40 -7.81 -7.11
C TYR A 232 -10.91 -7.75 -8.55
N ILE A 233 -10.27 -8.48 -9.48
CA ILE A 233 -10.75 -8.59 -10.86
C ILE A 233 -12.11 -9.29 -10.91
N TRP A 234 -12.26 -10.45 -10.25
CA TRP A 234 -13.50 -11.22 -10.28
C TRP A 234 -14.68 -10.49 -9.66
N VAL A 235 -14.47 -9.76 -8.58
CA VAL A 235 -15.51 -8.95 -7.94
C VAL A 235 -16.10 -7.90 -8.91
N HIS A 236 -15.29 -7.34 -9.80
CA HIS A 236 -15.71 -6.30 -10.76
C HIS A 236 -16.01 -6.83 -12.16
N PHE A 237 -15.86 -8.14 -12.39
CA PHE A 237 -15.98 -8.75 -13.71
C PHE A 237 -17.39 -8.62 -14.29
N SER A 238 -18.41 -8.87 -13.48
CA SER A 238 -19.82 -8.77 -13.91
C SER A 238 -20.26 -7.34 -14.27
N LYS A 239 -19.60 -6.32 -13.72
CA LYS A 239 -19.91 -4.91 -13.96
C LYS A 239 -19.06 -4.28 -15.07
N LEU A 240 -18.16 -5.06 -15.69
CA LEU A 240 -17.16 -4.59 -16.67
C LEU A 240 -16.31 -3.38 -16.21
N ALA A 241 -16.28 -3.10 -14.91
CA ALA A 241 -15.55 -1.99 -14.30
C ALA A 241 -14.08 -2.38 -14.01
N LEU A 242 -13.38 -2.90 -15.03
CA LEU A 242 -12.11 -3.60 -14.88
C LEU A 242 -10.86 -2.69 -14.92
N ALA A 243 -11.00 -1.42 -15.30
CA ALA A 243 -9.85 -0.51 -15.45
C ALA A 243 -8.99 -0.40 -14.19
N LYS A 244 -9.62 -0.18 -13.02
CA LYS A 244 -8.92 -0.12 -11.72
C LYS A 244 -8.31 -1.48 -11.34
N PRO A 245 -9.06 -2.60 -11.27
CA PRO A 245 -8.49 -3.92 -10.96
C PRO A 245 -7.30 -4.33 -11.85
N ILE A 246 -7.40 -4.12 -13.16
CA ILE A 246 -6.34 -4.46 -14.12
C ILE A 246 -5.09 -3.61 -13.85
N THR A 247 -5.26 -2.30 -13.62
CA THR A 247 -4.14 -1.40 -13.30
C THR A 247 -3.37 -1.89 -12.07
N PHE A 248 -4.08 -2.27 -11.01
CA PHE A 248 -3.48 -2.78 -9.78
C PHE A 248 -2.76 -4.12 -10.01
N ALA A 249 -3.38 -5.02 -10.78
CA ALA A 249 -2.78 -6.30 -11.14
C ALA A 249 -1.49 -6.13 -11.96
N ILE A 250 -1.46 -5.19 -12.93
CA ILE A 250 -0.27 -4.87 -13.72
C ILE A 250 0.85 -4.33 -12.82
N ILE A 251 0.52 -3.40 -11.90
CA ILE A 251 1.49 -2.87 -10.93
C ILE A 251 2.06 -4.00 -10.07
N ILE A 252 1.22 -4.88 -9.54
CA ILE A 252 1.65 -6.03 -8.73
C ILE A 252 2.55 -6.95 -9.56
N ALA A 253 2.14 -7.32 -10.76
CA ALA A 253 2.92 -8.17 -11.66
C ALA A 253 4.30 -7.56 -11.94
N PHE A 254 4.36 -6.26 -12.24
CA PHE A 254 5.61 -5.53 -12.43
C PHE A 254 6.49 -5.53 -11.17
N LEU A 255 5.91 -5.28 -9.99
CA LEU A 255 6.65 -5.30 -8.72
C LEU A 255 7.18 -6.70 -8.35
N LEU A 256 6.41 -7.76 -8.65
CA LEU A 256 6.83 -9.14 -8.46
C LEU A 256 7.93 -9.53 -9.44
N PHE A 257 7.82 -9.11 -10.71
CA PHE A 257 8.86 -9.29 -11.73
C PHE A 257 10.20 -8.69 -11.28
N LEU A 258 10.20 -7.44 -10.79
CA LEU A 258 11.41 -6.80 -10.24
C LEU A 258 12.02 -7.53 -9.02
N ARG A 259 11.28 -8.45 -8.40
CA ARG A 259 11.76 -9.20 -7.23
C ARG A 259 12.47 -10.51 -7.57
N VAL A 260 12.41 -10.99 -8.81
CA VAL A 260 13.13 -12.18 -9.27
C VAL A 260 14.63 -11.97 -9.12
N ASN A 261 15.33 -12.93 -8.51
CA ASN A 261 16.75 -12.77 -8.13
C ASN A 261 17.67 -12.54 -9.35
N THR A 262 17.34 -13.11 -10.50
CA THR A 262 18.04 -12.92 -11.78
C THR A 262 18.02 -11.44 -12.18
N ILE A 263 16.85 -10.80 -12.09
CA ILE A 263 16.65 -9.39 -12.44
C ILE A 263 17.39 -8.47 -11.45
N LYS A 264 17.32 -8.76 -10.15
CA LYS A 264 18.11 -8.01 -9.15
C LYS A 264 19.61 -8.06 -9.43
N THR A 265 20.11 -9.23 -9.83
CA THR A 265 21.52 -9.44 -10.13
C THR A 265 21.93 -8.68 -11.39
N ALA A 266 21.10 -8.72 -12.44
CA ALA A 266 21.30 -7.95 -13.67
C ALA A 266 21.33 -6.44 -13.40
N ILE A 267 20.38 -5.89 -12.62
CA ILE A 267 20.35 -4.47 -12.25
C ILE A 267 21.62 -4.07 -11.48
N ARG A 268 22.06 -4.90 -10.53
CA ARG A 268 23.27 -4.64 -9.75
C ARG A 268 24.52 -4.66 -10.62
N ASN A 269 24.62 -5.62 -11.54
CA ASN A 269 25.75 -5.76 -12.46
C ASN A 269 25.82 -4.60 -13.45
N PHE A 270 24.68 -4.17 -13.99
CA PHE A 270 24.60 -2.99 -14.87
C PHE A 270 25.08 -1.72 -14.16
N LYS A 271 24.62 -1.48 -12.93
CA LYS A 271 25.10 -0.36 -12.11
C LYS A 271 26.60 -0.44 -11.82
N ARG A 272 27.13 -1.65 -11.57
CA ARG A 272 28.56 -1.86 -11.33
C ARG A 272 29.37 -1.51 -12.58
N LYS A 273 28.96 -2.00 -13.76
CA LYS A 273 29.60 -1.73 -15.06
C LYS A 273 29.58 -0.22 -15.39
N ARG A 274 28.45 0.45 -15.19
CA ARG A 274 28.36 1.91 -15.42
C ARG A 274 29.31 2.71 -14.52
N ARG A 275 29.45 2.32 -13.25
CA ARG A 275 30.38 2.97 -12.30
C ARG A 275 31.84 2.69 -12.62
N SER A 276 32.19 1.52 -13.14
CA SER A 276 33.57 1.25 -13.59
C SER A 276 33.92 2.07 -14.82
N THR A 277 33.01 2.16 -15.81
CA THR A 277 33.23 2.98 -17.02
C THR A 277 33.39 4.47 -16.65
N GLN A 278 32.56 5.00 -15.76
CA GLN A 278 32.68 6.39 -15.29
C GLN A 278 33.96 6.67 -14.49
N ARG A 279 34.57 5.66 -13.86
CA ARG A 279 35.85 5.78 -13.15
C ARG A 279 37.06 5.61 -14.05
N ALA A 280 36.90 4.95 -15.19
CA ALA A 280 37.94 4.84 -16.21
C ALA A 280 38.01 6.11 -17.08
N ALA A 281 36.87 6.79 -17.26
CA ALA A 281 36.76 8.03 -18.02
C ALA A 281 37.08 9.32 -17.22
N ALA A 282 37.46 9.22 -15.94
CA ALA A 282 37.67 10.36 -15.03
C ALA A 282 38.91 10.17 -14.15
#